data_AF-A0AAX6HA08-F1
#
_entry.id   AF-A0AAX6HA08-F1
#
_cell.length_a   1.000
_cell.length_b   1.000
_cell.length_c   1.000
_cell.angle_alpha   90.00
_cell.angle_beta   90.00
_cell.angle_gamma   90.00
#
_symmetry.space_group_name_H-M   'P 1'
#
loop_
_entity.id
_entity.type
_entity.pdbx_description
1 polymer ?
#
loop_
_entity_poly.entity_id
_entity_poly.type
_entity_poly.pdbx_seq_one_letter_code
_entity_poly.pdbx_strand_id
1 'polypeptide(L)'
;MGHLYEAMDRTKFMIKNNVGKGYKKWWTMIDKRWNNQLHQDIHAAGYFLNLKYQYANDVVNDDEVLNGFHRVVNRMVNDNETRLNINREAKRFRLKTGAFGLNQFQSAVNICLPAE
;
A
#
# COMPACT_ATOMS: atom_id res chain seq x y z
N MET A 1 -5.75 4.50 6.88
CA MET A 1 -4.81 5.36 6.12
C MET A 1 -4.48 4.85 4.71
N GLY A 2 -4.35 3.54 4.45
CA GLY A 2 -4.15 3.02 3.09
C GLY A 2 -5.34 3.10 2.11
N HIS A 3 -6.54 3.44 2.60
CA HIS A 3 -7.78 3.41 1.81
C HIS A 3 -7.77 4.35 0.60
N LEU A 4 -7.05 5.48 0.68
CA LEU A 4 -6.98 6.40 -0.44
C LEU A 4 -6.21 5.81 -1.63
N TYR A 5 -5.11 5.10 -1.36
CA TYR A 5 -4.34 4.40 -2.40
C TYR A 5 -5.18 3.30 -3.04
N GLU A 6 -5.87 2.49 -2.21
CA GLU A 6 -6.75 1.44 -2.72
C GLU A 6 -7.94 1.99 -3.51
N ALA A 7 -8.61 3.03 -3.01
CA ALA A 7 -9.71 3.67 -3.72
C ALA A 7 -9.27 4.23 -5.09
N MET A 8 -8.04 4.75 -5.17
CA MET A 8 -7.47 5.21 -6.44
C MET A 8 -7.26 4.05 -7.42
N ASP A 9 -6.67 2.95 -6.97
CA ASP A 9 -6.42 1.78 -7.81
C ASP A 9 -7.74 1.12 -8.26
N ARG A 10 -8.70 0.97 -7.34
CA ARG A 10 -10.05 0.49 -7.63
C ARG A 10 -10.76 1.38 -8.64
N THR A 11 -10.63 2.70 -8.52
CA THR A 11 -11.21 3.66 -9.49
C THR A 11 -10.62 3.45 -10.89
N LYS A 12 -9.29 3.30 -11.00
CA LYS A 12 -8.64 3.01 -12.29
C LYS A 12 -9.13 1.68 -12.88
N PHE A 13 -9.24 0.64 -12.07
CA PHE A 13 -9.77 -0.67 -12.50
C PHE A 13 -11.21 -0.56 -13.03
N MET A 14 -12.09 0.12 -12.30
CA MET A 14 -13.49 0.33 -12.70
C MET A 14 -13.59 1.11 -14.03
N ILE A 15 -12.76 2.13 -14.22
CA ILE A 15 -12.71 2.90 -15.47
C ILE A 15 -12.25 2.02 -16.64
N LYS A 16 -11.24 1.18 -16.43
CA LYS A 16 -10.76 0.25 -17.46
C LYS A 16 -11.84 -0.73 -17.90
N ASN A 17 -12.60 -1.27 -16.95
CA ASN A 17 -13.68 -2.20 -17.25
C ASN A 17 -14.88 -1.54 -17.92
N ASN A 18 -15.28 -0.34 -17.47
CA ASN A 18 -16.46 0.34 -17.99
C ASN A 18 -16.22 1.06 -19.33
N VAL A 19 -15.05 1.69 -19.51
CA VAL A 19 -14.74 2.49 -20.70
C VAL A 19 -14.13 1.64 -21.83
N GLY A 20 -13.65 0.42 -21.52
CA GLY A 20 -12.98 -0.44 -22.49
C GLY A 20 -11.77 0.27 -23.10
N LYS A 21 -11.50 0.09 -24.40
CA LYS A 21 -10.25 0.56 -25.06
C LYS A 21 -9.92 2.05 -24.91
N GLY A 22 -10.88 2.90 -24.55
CA GLY A 22 -10.69 4.35 -24.34
C GLY A 22 -10.18 4.76 -22.95
N TYR A 23 -9.97 3.82 -22.02
CA TYR A 23 -9.69 4.13 -20.62
C TYR A 23 -8.39 4.93 -20.39
N LYS A 24 -7.39 4.78 -21.27
CA LYS A 24 -6.05 5.36 -21.09
C LYS A 24 -6.06 6.88 -20.89
N LYS A 25 -6.92 7.60 -21.63
CA LYS A 25 -7.07 9.06 -21.50
C LYS A 25 -7.47 9.45 -20.07
N TRP A 26 -8.41 8.71 -19.49
CA TRP A 26 -8.90 8.95 -18.13
C TRP A 26 -7.84 8.59 -17.09
N TRP A 27 -7.14 7.47 -17.27
CA TRP A 27 -6.02 7.10 -16.41
C TRP A 27 -4.94 8.18 -16.39
N THR A 28 -4.51 8.69 -17.54
CA THR A 28 -3.51 9.77 -17.59
C THR A 28 -3.97 11.02 -16.83
N MET A 29 -5.25 11.39 -16.92
CA MET A 29 -5.79 12.53 -16.19
C MET A 29 -5.80 12.29 -14.67
N ILE A 30 -6.13 11.07 -14.26
CA ILE A 30 -6.12 10.64 -12.86
C ILE A 30 -4.70 10.60 -12.31
N ASP A 31 -3.75 9.97 -13.03
CA ASP A 31 -2.34 9.88 -12.65
C ASP A 31 -1.74 11.27 -12.46
N LYS A 32 -2.06 12.21 -13.35
CA LYS A 32 -1.60 13.60 -13.24
C LYS A 32 -2.12 14.27 -11.96
N ARG A 33 -3.38 14.07 -11.60
CA ARG A 33 -3.94 14.64 -10.37
C ARG A 33 -3.42 13.93 -9.12
N TRP A 34 -3.31 12.61 -9.18
CA TRP A 34 -2.73 11.78 -8.13
C TRP A 34 -1.32 12.27 -7.81
N ASN A 35 -0.41 12.22 -8.78
CA ASN A 35 1.00 12.58 -8.56
C ASN A 35 1.23 14.04 -8.16
N ASN A 36 0.38 14.96 -8.58
CA ASN A 36 0.57 16.39 -8.31
C ASN A 36 -0.06 16.87 -7.01
N GLN A 37 -1.12 16.22 -6.50
CA GLN A 37 -1.92 16.77 -5.40
C GLN A 37 -2.14 15.79 -4.24
N LEU A 38 -2.31 14.49 -4.54
CA LEU A 38 -2.82 13.53 -3.56
C LEU A 38 -1.80 12.43 -3.22
N HIS A 39 -0.88 12.14 -4.13
CA HIS A 39 0.12 11.12 -3.92
C HIS A 39 1.22 11.66 -3.01
N GLN A 40 1.36 11.00 -1.87
CA GLN A 40 2.47 11.22 -0.96
C GLN A 40 2.99 9.86 -0.53
N ASP A 41 4.30 9.78 -0.28
CA ASP A 41 4.95 8.56 0.17
C ASP A 41 4.26 7.98 1.43
N ILE A 42 3.64 8.82 2.26
CA ILE A 42 2.86 8.39 3.44
C ILE A 42 1.59 7.60 3.10
N HIS A 43 0.93 7.89 1.97
CA HIS A 43 -0.23 7.13 1.51
C HIS A 43 0.20 5.75 1.01
N ALA A 44 1.29 5.68 0.24
CA ALA A 44 1.92 4.43 -0.19
C ALA A 44 2.39 3.58 1.01
N ALA A 45 3.09 4.19 1.98
CA ALA A 45 3.50 3.52 3.22
C ALA A 45 2.29 3.02 4.04
N GLY A 46 1.23 3.83 4.13
CA GLY A 46 0.00 3.46 4.84
C GLY A 46 -0.80 2.36 4.14
N TYR A 47 -0.69 2.23 2.83
CA TYR A 47 -1.23 1.09 2.07
C TYR A 47 -0.38 -0.16 2.31
N PHE A 48 0.94 -0.05 2.20
CA PHE A 48 1.88 -1.15 2.47
C PHE A 48 1.64 -1.78 3.84
N LEU A 49 1.57 -0.95 4.90
CA LEU A 49 1.44 -1.43 6.28
C LEU A 49 0.01 -1.89 6.65
N ASN A 50 -0.96 -1.79 5.74
CA ASN A 50 -2.32 -2.22 6.01
C ASN A 50 -2.49 -3.72 5.73
N LEU A 51 -2.70 -4.52 6.77
CA LEU A 51 -2.85 -5.97 6.65
C LEU A 51 -3.99 -6.40 5.72
N LYS A 52 -5.14 -5.69 5.71
CA LYS A 52 -6.27 -6.00 4.82
C LYS A 52 -5.84 -5.98 3.36
N TYR A 53 -5.05 -4.97 3.00
CA TYR A 53 -4.57 -4.81 1.64
C TYR A 53 -3.37 -5.69 1.38
N GLN A 54 -2.34 -5.65 2.23
CA GLN A 54 -1.10 -6.40 2.06
C GLN A 54 -1.29 -7.91 1.95
N TYR A 55 -2.32 -8.47 2.58
CA TYR A 55 -2.58 -9.91 2.62
C TYR A 55 -3.82 -10.33 1.84
N ALA A 56 -4.43 -9.42 1.06
CA ALA A 56 -5.47 -9.78 0.11
C ALA A 56 -4.94 -10.77 -0.94
N ASN A 57 -5.85 -11.55 -1.54
CA ASN A 57 -5.46 -12.58 -2.53
C ASN A 57 -4.88 -11.98 -3.82
N ASP A 58 -5.16 -10.70 -4.10
CA ASP A 58 -4.83 -10.03 -5.36
C ASP A 58 -3.70 -8.99 -5.21
N VAL A 59 -2.84 -9.16 -4.19
CA VAL A 59 -1.78 -8.20 -3.90
C VAL A 59 -0.81 -8.12 -5.06
N VAL A 60 -0.87 -7.01 -5.79
CA VAL A 60 0.16 -6.62 -6.73
C VAL A 60 1.35 -6.16 -5.90
N ASN A 61 2.48 -6.85 -6.08
CA ASN A 61 3.76 -6.43 -5.52
C ASN A 61 4.20 -5.17 -6.26
N ASP A 62 3.71 -4.03 -5.79
CA ASP A 62 3.88 -2.73 -6.43
C ASP A 62 5.14 -2.06 -5.89
N ASP A 63 6.14 -1.90 -6.76
CA ASP A 63 7.38 -1.21 -6.45
C ASP A 63 7.12 0.25 -6.04
N GLU A 64 6.05 0.89 -6.52
CA GLU A 64 5.66 2.25 -6.10
C GLU A 64 5.34 2.29 -4.61
N VAL A 65 4.54 1.34 -4.15
CA VAL A 65 4.13 1.19 -2.74
C VAL A 65 5.35 0.95 -1.84
N LEU A 66 6.22 0.02 -2.24
CA LEU A 66 7.42 -0.32 -1.47
C LEU A 66 8.41 0.84 -1.42
N ASN A 67 8.62 1.54 -2.53
CA ASN A 67 9.49 2.71 -2.58
C ASN A 67 8.93 3.86 -1.75
N GLY A 68 7.62 4.08 -1.77
CA GLY A 68 6.95 5.05 -0.90
C GLY A 68 7.19 4.74 0.58
N PHE A 69 7.03 3.47 0.99
CA PHE A 69 7.38 3.04 2.35
C PHE A 69 8.83 3.38 2.72
N HIS A 70 9.80 3.01 1.88
CA HIS A 70 11.21 3.29 2.17
C HIS A 70 11.52 4.79 2.22
N ARG A 71 10.89 5.60 1.36
CA ARG A 71 11.04 7.07 1.39
C ARG A 71 10.54 7.67 2.70
N VAL A 72 9.39 7.20 3.21
CA VAL A 72 8.88 7.62 4.54
C VAL A 72 9.85 7.24 5.64
N VAL A 73 10.30 5.99 5.68
CA VAL A 73 11.25 5.52 6.72
C VAL A 73 12.53 6.33 6.70
N ASN A 74 13.10 6.59 5.52
CA ASN A 74 14.31 7.39 5.36
C ASN A 74 14.14 8.84 5.81
N ARG A 75 12.93 9.41 5.67
CA ARG A 75 12.63 10.78 6.09
C ARG A 75 12.33 10.90 7.58
N MET A 76 11.70 9.88 8.17
CA MET A 76 11.23 9.94 9.57
C MET A 76 12.26 9.43 10.57
N VAL A 77 13.17 8.54 10.16
CA VAL A 77 14.12 7.88 11.05
C VAL A 77 15.53 8.27 10.63
N ASN A 78 16.22 9.04 11.47
CA ASN A 78 17.59 9.46 11.17
C ASN A 78 18.62 8.38 11.50
N ASP A 79 18.35 7.56 12.51
CA ASP A 79 19.26 6.50 12.94
C ASP A 79 19.31 5.34 11.94
N ASN A 80 20.53 4.97 11.54
CA ASN A 80 20.74 3.98 10.50
C ASN A 80 20.45 2.56 11.00
N GLU A 81 20.76 2.24 12.25
CA GLU A 81 20.48 0.92 12.83
C GLU A 81 18.98 0.67 12.92
N THR A 82 18.23 1.66 13.40
CA THR A 82 16.76 1.64 13.46
C THR A 82 16.16 1.48 12.07
N ARG A 83 16.65 2.21 11.05
CA ARG A 83 16.21 2.03 9.65
C ARG A 83 16.45 0.61 9.14
N LEU A 84 17.62 0.03 9.41
CA LEU A 84 17.94 -1.34 9.02
C LEU A 84 17.01 -2.36 9.69
N ASN A 85 16.72 -2.18 10.98
CA ASN A 85 15.80 -3.03 11.72
C ASN A 85 14.36 -2.91 11.17
N ILE A 86 13.88 -1.70 10.90
CA ILE A 86 12.58 -1.47 10.27
C ILE A 86 12.50 -2.17 8.91
N ASN A 87 13.53 -2.04 8.06
CA ASN A 87 13.54 -2.68 6.74
C ASN A 87 13.56 -4.22 6.85
N ARG A 88 14.25 -4.78 7.85
CA ARG A 88 14.24 -6.22 8.12
C ARG A 88 12.84 -6.70 8.53
N GLU A 89 12.18 -5.98 9.43
CA GLU A 89 10.83 -6.33 9.87
C GLU A 89 9.79 -6.10 8.76
N ALA A 90 9.94 -5.05 7.93
CA ALA A 90 9.10 -4.83 6.75
C ALA A 90 9.17 -6.00 5.76
N LYS A 91 10.36 -6.60 5.57
CA LYS A 91 10.53 -7.81 4.75
C LYS A 91 9.79 -9.00 5.37
N ARG A 92 9.86 -9.19 6.69
CA ARG A 92 9.15 -10.26 7.39
C ARG A 92 7.64 -10.11 7.30
N PHE A 93 7.16 -8.88 7.51
CA PHE A 93 5.78 -8.47 7.34
C PHE A 93 5.27 -8.79 5.93
N ARG A 94 5.99 -8.39 4.88
CA ARG A 94 5.60 -8.70 3.49
C ARG A 94 5.55 -10.20 3.21
N LEU A 95 6.53 -10.96 3.72
CA LEU A 95 6.64 -12.39 3.47
C LEU A 95 5.76 -13.26 4.39
N LYS A 96 4.97 -12.66 5.30
CA LYS A 96 4.18 -13.40 6.32
C LYS A 96 5.05 -14.38 7.12
N THR A 97 6.24 -13.96 7.54
CA THR A 97 7.19 -14.79 8.31
C THR A 97 7.35 -14.31 9.75
N GLY A 98 7.89 -15.17 10.62
CA GLY A 98 8.02 -14.87 12.04
C GLY A 98 6.65 -14.68 12.71
N ALA A 99 6.52 -13.66 13.55
CA ALA A 99 5.27 -13.35 14.24
C ALA A 99 4.11 -13.03 13.26
N PHE A 100 4.40 -12.43 12.11
CA PHE A 100 3.39 -12.12 11.07
C PHE A 100 2.84 -13.37 10.35
N GLY A 101 3.51 -14.51 10.48
CA GLY A 101 3.06 -15.78 9.93
C GLY A 101 2.07 -16.54 10.84
N LEU A 102 1.89 -16.10 12.08
CA LEU A 102 1.03 -16.79 13.03
C LEU A 102 -0.45 -16.51 12.74
N ASN A 103 -1.28 -17.55 12.78
CA ASN A 103 -2.72 -17.47 12.48
C ASN A 103 -3.45 -16.40 13.31
N GLN A 104 -3.03 -16.16 14.55
CA GLN A 104 -3.59 -15.14 15.45
C GLN A 104 -3.41 -13.70 14.94
N PHE A 105 -2.29 -13.39 14.27
CA PHE A 105 -2.04 -12.07 13.68
C PHE A 105 -2.74 -11.92 12.33
N GLN A 106 -2.96 -13.03 11.62
CA GLN A 106 -3.69 -13.03 10.35
C GLN A 106 -5.20 -12.93 10.55
N SER A 107 -5.73 -13.48 11.65
CA SER A 107 -7.16 -13.36 12.00
C SER A 107 -7.52 -11.98 12.56
N ALA A 108 -6.55 -11.22 13.09
CA ALA A 108 -6.74 -9.83 13.51
C ALA A 108 -7.14 -8.88 12.35
N VAL A 109 -6.92 -9.29 11.09
CA VAL A 109 -7.36 -8.56 9.89
C VAL A 109 -8.87 -8.36 9.86
N ASN A 110 -9.64 -9.30 10.40
CA ASN A 110 -11.10 -9.22 10.47
C ASN A 110 -11.61 -8.52 11.74
N ILE A 111 -10.75 -8.23 12.71
CA ILE A 111 -11.12 -7.69 14.04
C ILE A 111 -10.81 -6.19 14.14
N CYS A 112 -9.77 -5.70 13.46
CA CYS A 112 -9.34 -4.29 13.49
C CYS A 112 -9.94 -3.40 12.39
N LEU A 113 -10.99 -3.83 11.70
CA LEU A 113 -11.70 -2.94 10.77
C LEU A 113 -12.59 -1.98 11.59
N PRO A 114 -12.47 -0.66 11.41
CA PRO A 114 -13.55 0.22 11.82
C PRO A 114 -14.82 -0.24 11.08
N ALA A 115 -15.95 -0.28 11.79
CA ALA A 115 -17.24 -0.50 11.16
C ALA A 115 -17.38 0.46 9.97
N GLU A 116 -17.65 -0.11 8.78
CA GLU A 116 -18.07 0.69 7.62
C GLU A 116 -19.37 1.44 7.92
#